data_AF-A0AAW2F526-F1
#
_entry.id   AF-A0AAW2F526-F1
#
_cell.length_a   1.000
_cell.length_b   1.000
_cell.length_c   1.000
_cell.angle_alpha   90.00
_cell.angle_beta   90.00
_cell.angle_gamma   90.00
#
_symmetry.space_group_name_H-M   'P 1'
#
loop_
_entity.id
_entity.type
_entity.pdbx_description
1 polymer ?
#
loop_
_entity_poly.entity_id
_entity_poly.type
_entity_poly.pdbx_seq_one_letter_code
_entity_poly.pdbx_strand_id
1 'polypeptide(L)'
;MNATRYLKQESNHLPWRAFLNGLSYISNRFEQQKFQQNYNKYILDLLSNIYNKIGFSDDDEEEHLNKLNREMILQWACKLNKAECVKTSKTMFNDWRNNNTLKIPRDARSAVYCTAIKNGTKEDWDFLWKQYVQTNFASEKKIIINALGCSIDEKVLQNYLEEAIKKKVIKHDPASIRRQDVAAVFTSVYSAGSIGVDVTLKFLVTNTENLYEYFGKWDDVADLFVNLAPYISTTDQRDTLENYINENMASFPKPIRQKFTSALTTANGNLLWFKDNGPKISQWILRVQETEEKEKPEAEPDSSTRIESLNIVLTSLIALMSYFLSHL
;
A
#
# COMPACT_ATOMS: atom_id res chain seq x y z
N MET A 1 -1.03 -20.25 7.08
CA MET A 1 -0.27 -19.26 7.85
C MET A 1 0.89 -19.85 8.67
N ASN A 2 0.81 -21.05 9.27
CA ASN A 2 1.96 -21.63 10.03
C ASN A 2 3.31 -21.59 9.29
N ALA A 3 3.32 -21.97 8.01
CA ALA A 3 4.53 -21.96 7.19
C ALA A 3 5.13 -20.56 6.97
N THR A 4 4.43 -19.46 7.23
CA THR A 4 4.99 -18.11 7.00
C THR A 4 5.88 -17.65 8.16
N ARG A 5 5.89 -18.37 9.29
CA ARG A 5 6.68 -17.99 10.48
C ARG A 5 8.19 -18.04 10.25
N TYR A 6 8.70 -18.94 9.41
CA TYR A 6 10.14 -19.01 9.14
C TYR A 6 10.67 -17.75 8.44
N LEU A 7 9.80 -16.97 7.78
CA LEU A 7 10.19 -15.78 7.02
C LEU A 7 10.91 -14.73 7.88
N LYS A 8 10.69 -14.71 9.20
CA LYS A 8 11.46 -13.87 10.13
C LYS A 8 12.97 -14.09 10.03
N GLN A 9 13.40 -15.28 9.62
CA GLN A 9 14.80 -15.68 9.49
C GLN A 9 15.26 -15.74 8.01
N GLU A 10 14.36 -15.47 7.06
CA GLU A 10 14.63 -15.60 5.63
C GLU A 10 15.25 -14.33 5.05
N SER A 11 16.26 -14.49 4.21
CA SER A 11 16.87 -13.38 3.46
C SER A 11 16.97 -13.60 1.95
N ASN A 12 16.67 -14.80 1.47
CA ASN A 12 16.75 -15.14 0.06
C ASN A 12 15.57 -14.57 -0.73
N HIS A 13 15.81 -14.27 -2.00
CA HIS A 13 14.82 -13.61 -2.85
C HIS A 13 13.62 -14.48 -3.19
N LEU A 14 13.85 -15.73 -3.56
CA LEU A 14 12.81 -16.61 -4.07
C LEU A 14 11.69 -16.88 -3.05
N PRO A 15 11.98 -17.19 -1.77
CA PRO A 15 10.93 -17.45 -0.80
C PRO A 15 10.12 -16.20 -0.44
N TRP A 16 10.77 -15.03 -0.34
CA TRP A 16 10.08 -13.76 -0.16
C TRP A 16 9.16 -13.43 -1.34
N ARG A 17 9.63 -13.64 -2.57
CA ARG A 17 8.81 -13.43 -3.77
C ARG A 17 7.60 -14.36 -3.82
N ALA A 18 7.79 -15.64 -3.49
CA ALA A 18 6.69 -16.61 -3.42
C ALA A 18 5.64 -16.19 -2.38
N PHE A 19 6.09 -15.77 -1.19
CA PHE A 19 5.21 -15.30 -0.13
C PHE A 19 4.42 -14.06 -0.55
N LEU A 20 5.09 -13.01 -1.03
CA LEU A 20 4.46 -11.71 -1.33
C LEU A 20 3.51 -11.77 -2.54
N ASN A 21 3.79 -12.64 -3.51
CA ASN A 21 2.84 -12.94 -4.59
C ASN A 21 1.53 -13.55 -4.05
N GLY A 22 1.62 -14.54 -3.17
CA GLY A 22 0.45 -15.15 -2.53
C GLY A 22 -0.25 -14.18 -1.57
N LEU A 23 0.52 -13.31 -0.91
CA LEU A 23 0.01 -12.34 0.04
C LEU A 23 -0.91 -11.31 -0.61
N SER A 24 -0.65 -10.92 -1.86
CA SER A 24 -1.50 -9.95 -2.60
C SER A 24 -2.98 -10.38 -2.64
N TYR A 25 -3.23 -11.68 -2.84
CA TYR A 25 -4.59 -12.24 -2.84
C TYR A 25 -5.29 -12.05 -1.49
N ILE A 26 -4.57 -12.27 -0.39
CA ILE A 26 -5.10 -12.13 0.97
C ILE A 26 -5.27 -10.64 1.29
N SER A 27 -4.25 -9.82 1.05
CA SER A 27 -4.25 -8.38 1.33
C SER A 27 -5.43 -7.67 0.69
N ASN A 28 -5.73 -7.95 -0.58
CA ASN A 28 -6.86 -7.34 -1.28
C ASN A 28 -8.21 -7.64 -0.59
N ARG A 29 -8.37 -8.83 -0.03
CA ARG A 29 -9.62 -9.24 0.66
C ARG A 29 -9.69 -8.78 2.12
N PHE A 30 -8.57 -8.35 2.69
CA PHE A 30 -8.48 -7.80 4.04
C PHE A 30 -8.60 -6.27 4.05
N GLU A 31 -8.56 -5.61 2.89
CA GLU A 31 -8.70 -4.16 2.77
C GLU A 31 -10.06 -3.69 3.32
N GLN A 32 -10.05 -2.62 4.12
CA GLN A 32 -11.22 -2.08 4.85
C GLN A 32 -11.95 -3.07 5.79
N GLN A 33 -11.38 -4.24 6.05
CA GLN A 33 -11.97 -5.20 6.97
C GLN A 33 -11.53 -4.94 8.41
N LYS A 34 -12.37 -5.32 9.39
CA LYS A 34 -12.14 -5.09 10.83
C LYS A 34 -10.75 -5.52 11.34
N PHE A 35 -10.14 -6.53 10.74
CA PHE A 35 -8.86 -7.10 11.18
C PHE A 35 -7.65 -6.67 10.36
N GLN A 36 -7.81 -5.73 9.41
CA GLN A 36 -6.75 -5.27 8.52
C GLN A 36 -5.50 -4.80 9.28
N GLN A 37 -5.67 -4.06 10.38
CA GLN A 37 -4.54 -3.54 11.16
C GLN A 37 -3.68 -4.66 11.78
N ASN A 38 -4.32 -5.66 12.41
CA ASN A 38 -3.62 -6.79 13.00
C ASN A 38 -2.91 -7.64 11.93
N TYR A 39 -3.57 -7.80 10.78
CA TYR A 39 -2.98 -8.44 9.61
C TYR A 39 -1.74 -7.68 9.13
N ASN A 40 -1.83 -6.36 8.91
CA ASN A 40 -0.70 -5.54 8.48
C ASN A 40 0.46 -5.60 9.48
N LYS A 41 0.17 -5.53 10.79
CA LYS A 41 1.18 -5.64 11.85
C LYS A 41 1.92 -6.97 11.81
N TYR A 42 1.20 -8.07 11.58
CA TYR A 42 1.81 -9.40 11.44
C TYR A 42 2.76 -9.48 10.24
N ILE A 43 2.37 -8.94 9.08
CA ILE A 43 3.24 -8.94 7.90
C ILE A 43 4.47 -8.06 8.11
N LEU A 44 4.31 -6.88 8.72
CA LEU A 44 5.43 -5.99 9.04
C LEU A 44 6.43 -6.64 10.00
N ASP A 45 5.95 -7.42 10.96
CA ASP A 45 6.77 -8.19 11.88
C ASP A 45 7.58 -9.28 11.16
N LEU A 46 6.98 -9.99 10.19
CA LEU A 46 7.74 -10.91 9.32
C LEU A 46 8.84 -10.18 8.52
N LEU A 47 8.53 -8.99 8.00
CA LEU A 47 9.44 -8.20 7.15
C LEU A 47 10.57 -7.50 7.94
N SER A 48 10.48 -7.39 9.27
CA SER A 48 11.33 -6.49 10.06
C SER A 48 12.83 -6.75 9.88
N ASN A 49 13.25 -8.01 9.96
CA ASN A 49 14.67 -8.38 9.88
C ASN A 49 15.25 -8.11 8.49
N ILE A 50 14.54 -8.53 7.44
CA ILE A 50 15.01 -8.31 6.06
C ILE A 50 15.00 -6.82 5.70
N TYR A 51 13.98 -6.07 6.13
CA TYR A 51 13.88 -4.62 5.90
C TYR A 51 15.09 -3.87 6.49
N ASN A 52 15.47 -4.20 7.73
CA ASN A 52 16.63 -3.58 8.38
C ASN A 52 17.96 -3.92 7.69
N LYS A 53 18.04 -5.07 7.01
CA LYS A 53 19.24 -5.52 6.29
C LYS A 53 19.40 -4.82 4.94
N ILE A 54 18.33 -4.61 4.18
CA ILE A 54 18.42 -4.19 2.76
C ILE A 54 18.66 -2.68 2.55
N GLY A 55 18.18 -1.83 3.46
CA GLY A 55 18.25 -0.37 3.33
C GLY A 55 17.60 0.22 2.06
N PHE A 56 17.85 1.51 1.82
CA PHE A 56 17.35 2.27 0.66
C PHE A 56 18.42 2.58 -0.39
N SER A 57 19.69 2.36 -0.07
CA SER A 57 20.81 2.70 -0.96
C SER A 57 21.02 1.60 -2.01
N ASP A 58 21.28 2.02 -3.24
CA ASP A 58 21.79 1.10 -4.27
C ASP A 58 23.26 0.77 -3.93
N ASP A 59 23.64 -0.49 -4.13
CA ASP A 59 25.02 -0.95 -4.11
C ASP A 59 25.33 -1.64 -5.45
N ASP A 60 26.23 -1.06 -6.24
CA ASP A 60 26.52 -1.57 -7.57
C ASP A 60 27.24 -2.93 -7.53
N GLU A 61 27.97 -3.23 -6.45
CA GLU A 61 28.66 -4.52 -6.24
C GLU A 61 27.75 -5.61 -5.68
N GLU A 62 26.53 -5.24 -5.28
CA GLU A 62 25.57 -6.17 -4.72
C GLU A 62 25.04 -7.18 -5.76
N GLU A 63 24.86 -8.43 -5.32
CA GLU A 63 24.20 -9.48 -6.09
C GLU A 63 22.81 -9.04 -6.57
N HIS A 64 22.51 -9.33 -7.85
CA HIS A 64 21.26 -8.92 -8.49
C HIS A 64 19.99 -9.34 -7.72
N LEU A 65 19.99 -10.52 -7.09
CA LEU A 65 18.85 -10.99 -6.30
C LEU A 65 18.58 -10.12 -5.06
N ASN A 66 19.60 -9.50 -4.48
CA ASN A 66 19.42 -8.60 -3.36
C ASN A 66 18.83 -7.25 -3.81
N LYS A 67 19.18 -6.76 -5.01
CA LYS A 67 18.54 -5.59 -5.65
C LYS A 67 17.04 -5.81 -5.85
N LEU A 68 16.67 -6.96 -6.40
CA LEU A 68 15.26 -7.36 -6.57
C LEU A 68 14.54 -7.51 -5.21
N ASN A 69 15.25 -8.00 -4.19
CA ASN A 69 14.72 -8.04 -2.83
C ASN A 69 14.48 -6.66 -2.26
N ARG A 70 15.41 -5.72 -2.45
CA ARG A 70 15.28 -4.36 -1.96
C ARG A 70 14.01 -3.72 -2.50
N GLU A 71 13.81 -3.73 -3.81
CA GLU A 71 12.63 -3.14 -4.43
C GLU A 71 11.35 -3.73 -3.82
N MET A 72 11.24 -5.05 -3.76
CA MET A 72 10.05 -5.75 -3.31
C MET A 72 9.76 -5.52 -1.82
N ILE A 73 10.76 -5.64 -0.95
CA ILE A 73 10.58 -5.51 0.51
C ILE A 73 10.26 -4.06 0.87
N LEU A 74 10.92 -3.07 0.25
CA LEU A 74 10.61 -1.66 0.48
C LEU A 74 9.18 -1.34 0.04
N GLN A 75 8.75 -1.81 -1.15
CA GLN A 75 7.38 -1.61 -1.63
C GLN A 75 6.35 -2.12 -0.63
N TRP A 76 6.52 -3.33 -0.09
CA TRP A 76 5.58 -3.91 0.87
C TRP A 76 5.62 -3.23 2.23
N ALA A 77 6.81 -2.97 2.79
CA ALA A 77 6.94 -2.30 4.07
C ALA A 77 6.30 -0.90 4.04
N CYS A 78 6.53 -0.14 2.97
CA CYS A 78 5.93 1.17 2.77
C CYS A 78 4.42 1.09 2.49
N LYS A 79 3.94 0.15 1.65
CA LYS A 79 2.51 -0.05 1.37
C LYS A 79 1.72 -0.30 2.66
N LEU A 80 2.30 -1.08 3.58
CA LEU A 80 1.74 -1.38 4.89
C LEU A 80 1.95 -0.27 5.94
N ASN A 81 2.40 0.92 5.52
CA ASN A 81 2.64 2.09 6.35
C ASN A 81 3.66 1.87 7.50
N LYS A 82 4.74 1.11 7.25
CA LYS A 82 5.87 1.08 8.20
C LYS A 82 6.40 2.49 8.42
N ALA A 83 6.38 2.96 9.67
CA ALA A 83 6.66 4.35 10.02
C ALA A 83 8.03 4.83 9.52
N GLU A 84 9.06 4.01 9.65
CA GLU A 84 10.40 4.33 9.17
C GLU A 84 10.45 4.42 7.63
N CYS A 85 9.73 3.54 6.93
CA CYS A 85 9.66 3.54 5.47
C CYS A 85 8.97 4.82 4.96
N VAL A 86 7.87 5.22 5.61
CA VAL A 86 7.16 6.46 5.32
C VAL A 86 8.04 7.68 5.56
N LYS A 87 8.68 7.76 6.73
CA LYS A 87 9.57 8.88 7.08
C LYS A 87 10.70 9.02 6.07
N THR A 88 11.44 7.94 5.80
CA THR A 88 12.56 7.94 4.87
C THR A 88 12.11 8.30 3.46
N SER A 89 10.99 7.74 2.98
CA SER A 89 10.47 8.06 1.64
C SER A 89 10.10 9.53 1.49
N LYS A 90 9.44 10.11 2.50
CA LYS A 90 9.10 11.55 2.50
C LYS A 90 10.36 12.42 2.50
N THR A 91 11.36 12.09 3.30
CA THR A 91 12.64 12.81 3.32
C THR A 91 13.33 12.76 1.96
N MET A 92 13.55 11.56 1.40
CA MET A 92 14.23 11.40 0.11
C MET A 92 13.50 12.11 -1.04
N PHE A 93 12.17 12.06 -1.05
CA PHE A 93 11.37 12.74 -2.06
C PHE A 93 11.46 14.27 -1.93
N ASN A 94 11.39 14.80 -0.71
CA ASN A 94 11.55 16.23 -0.46
C ASN A 94 12.95 16.74 -0.83
N ASP A 95 13.99 15.97 -0.50
CA ASP A 95 15.37 16.29 -0.84
C ASP A 95 15.56 16.34 -2.37
N TRP A 96 15.02 15.34 -3.08
CA TRP A 96 15.05 15.32 -4.54
C TRP A 96 14.27 16.50 -5.16
N ARG A 97 13.10 16.82 -4.61
CA ARG A 97 12.26 17.94 -5.07
C ARG A 97 12.95 19.29 -4.91
N ASN A 98 13.70 19.48 -3.82
CA ASN A 98 14.44 20.71 -3.55
C ASN A 98 15.79 20.78 -4.27
N ASN A 99 16.40 19.63 -4.55
CA ASN A 99 17.67 19.53 -5.24
C ASN A 99 17.72 18.34 -6.18
N ASN A 100 17.68 18.63 -7.49
CA ASN A 100 17.63 17.62 -8.55
C ASN A 100 18.89 16.74 -8.64
N THR A 101 19.98 17.07 -7.91
CA THR A 101 21.16 16.20 -7.80
C THR A 101 20.99 15.08 -6.79
N LEU A 102 20.09 15.22 -5.80
CA LEU A 102 19.79 14.23 -4.77
C LEU A 102 18.76 13.22 -5.27
N LYS A 103 19.11 12.49 -6.34
CA LYS A 103 18.20 11.52 -6.95
C LYS A 103 17.96 10.32 -6.05
N ILE A 104 16.73 9.80 -6.10
CA ILE A 104 16.36 8.58 -5.39
C ILE A 104 17.05 7.37 -6.05
N PRO A 105 17.68 6.48 -5.25
CA PRO A 105 18.28 5.22 -5.71
C PRO A 105 17.28 4.38 -6.50
N ARG A 106 17.73 3.75 -7.59
CA ARG A 106 16.85 3.09 -8.57
C ARG A 106 15.99 2.02 -7.93
N ASP A 107 16.58 1.22 -7.05
CA ASP A 107 15.90 0.09 -6.41
C ASP A 107 14.89 0.54 -5.34
N ALA A 108 14.95 1.80 -4.90
CA ALA A 108 14.03 2.40 -3.94
C ALA A 108 12.91 3.23 -4.59
N ARG A 109 13.02 3.62 -5.86
CA ARG A 109 12.08 4.57 -6.51
C ARG A 109 10.63 4.16 -6.41
N SER A 110 10.32 2.91 -6.73
CA SER A 110 8.95 2.41 -6.70
C SER A 110 8.30 2.59 -5.31
N ALA A 111 9.04 2.29 -4.23
CA ALA A 111 8.56 2.47 -2.86
C ALA A 111 8.50 3.95 -2.48
N VAL A 112 9.57 4.71 -2.74
CA VAL A 112 9.69 6.11 -2.33
C VAL A 112 8.65 6.99 -3.03
N TYR A 113 8.53 6.90 -4.35
CA TYR A 113 7.57 7.72 -5.12
C TYR A 113 6.14 7.42 -4.67
N CYS A 114 5.72 6.16 -4.66
CA CYS A 114 4.36 5.79 -4.26
C CYS A 114 4.04 6.26 -2.83
N THR A 115 4.99 6.10 -1.90
CA THR A 115 4.81 6.50 -0.49
C THR A 115 4.75 8.01 -0.31
N ALA A 116 5.59 8.75 -1.03
CA ALA A 116 5.57 10.20 -1.02
C ALA A 116 4.24 10.73 -1.56
N ILE A 117 3.75 10.19 -2.68
CA ILE A 117 2.46 10.57 -3.27
C ILE A 117 1.28 10.20 -2.38
N LYS A 118 1.30 9.03 -1.75
CA LYS A 118 0.27 8.58 -0.80
C LYS A 118 0.15 9.49 0.43
N ASN A 119 1.28 10.04 0.90
CA ASN A 119 1.38 10.84 2.12
C ASN A 119 1.71 12.32 1.87
N GLY A 120 1.52 12.76 0.63
CA GLY A 120 1.91 14.07 0.11
C GLY A 120 0.72 14.88 -0.35
N THR A 121 1.00 16.02 -0.97
CA THR A 121 -0.01 16.97 -1.45
C THR A 121 -0.18 16.91 -2.97
N LYS A 122 -1.11 17.71 -3.49
CA LYS A 122 -1.27 17.92 -4.93
C LYS A 122 0.03 18.39 -5.59
N GLU A 123 0.80 19.22 -4.91
CA GLU A 123 2.06 19.74 -5.42
C GLU A 123 3.15 18.66 -5.52
N ASP A 124 3.15 17.67 -4.62
CA ASP A 124 4.02 16.50 -4.73
C ASP A 124 3.66 15.64 -5.95
N TRP A 125 2.35 15.49 -6.20
CA TRP A 125 1.83 14.82 -7.38
C TRP A 125 2.21 15.54 -8.67
N ASP A 126 2.03 16.86 -8.73
CA ASP A 126 2.39 17.68 -9.89
C ASP A 126 3.89 17.67 -10.18
N PHE A 127 4.70 17.68 -9.12
CA PHE A 127 6.13 17.52 -9.27
C PHE A 127 6.46 16.19 -9.94
N LEU A 128 5.91 15.07 -9.45
CA LEU A 128 6.19 13.76 -10.03
C LEU A 128 5.62 13.61 -11.46
N TRP A 129 4.44 14.19 -11.74
CA TRP A 129 3.88 14.27 -13.08
C TRP A 129 4.82 15.01 -14.04
N LYS A 130 5.39 16.14 -13.61
CA LYS A 130 6.40 16.86 -14.41
C LYS A 130 7.61 15.98 -14.74
N GLN A 131 8.05 15.14 -13.80
CA GLN A 131 9.14 14.18 -14.05
C GLN A 131 8.73 13.11 -15.07
N TYR A 132 7.47 12.65 -15.05
CA TYR A 132 6.95 11.76 -16.09
C TYR A 132 7.00 12.40 -17.47
N VAL A 133 6.61 13.68 -17.59
CA VAL A 133 6.64 14.39 -18.88
C VAL A 133 8.08 14.59 -19.37
N GLN A 134 9.01 14.87 -18.47
CA GLN A 134 10.41 15.18 -18.81
C GLN A 134 11.28 13.96 -19.12
N THR A 135 10.99 12.80 -18.52
CA THR A 135 11.83 11.61 -18.71
C THR A 135 11.61 10.93 -20.06
N ASN A 136 12.70 10.51 -20.70
CA ASN A 136 12.68 9.70 -21.92
C ASN A 136 12.84 8.19 -21.65
N PHE A 137 13.08 7.79 -20.40
CA PHE A 137 13.25 6.39 -20.03
C PHE A 137 11.89 5.72 -19.81
N ALA A 138 11.58 4.70 -20.63
CA ALA A 138 10.33 3.96 -20.51
C ALA A 138 10.16 3.26 -19.16
N SER A 139 11.27 2.76 -18.59
CA SER A 139 11.28 2.17 -17.23
C SER A 139 10.88 3.18 -16.17
N GLU A 140 11.45 4.38 -16.20
CA GLU A 140 11.12 5.46 -15.25
C GLU A 140 9.66 5.91 -15.42
N LYS A 141 9.17 6.07 -16.67
CA LYS A 141 7.76 6.40 -16.93
C LYS A 141 6.81 5.40 -16.26
N LYS A 142 7.11 4.10 -16.36
CA LYS A 142 6.29 3.05 -15.75
C LYS A 142 6.28 3.14 -14.22
N ILE A 143 7.42 3.38 -13.60
CA ILE A 143 7.52 3.57 -12.14
C ILE A 143 6.70 4.78 -11.70
N ILE A 144 6.79 5.90 -12.45
CA ILE A 144 6.04 7.10 -12.14
C ILE A 144 4.52 6.89 -12.33
N ILE A 145 4.08 6.26 -13.42
CA ILE A 145 2.66 5.92 -13.63
C ILE A 145 2.10 5.12 -12.45
N ASN A 146 2.88 4.15 -11.96
CA ASN A 146 2.47 3.36 -10.82
C ASN A 146 2.39 4.20 -9.54
N ALA A 147 3.36 5.07 -9.30
CA ALA A 147 3.41 5.90 -8.09
C ALA A 147 2.33 7.00 -8.05
N LEU A 148 1.97 7.60 -9.19
CA LEU A 148 0.92 8.63 -9.27
C LEU A 148 -0.46 8.09 -8.87
N GLY A 149 -0.71 6.80 -9.11
CA GLY A 149 -1.93 6.11 -8.67
C GLY A 149 -2.01 5.89 -7.16
N CYS A 150 -0.91 6.08 -6.41
CA CYS A 150 -0.88 5.88 -4.96
C CYS A 150 -1.47 7.04 -4.15
N SER A 151 -1.93 8.12 -4.79
CA SER A 151 -2.55 9.24 -4.09
C SER A 151 -3.79 8.78 -3.32
N ILE A 152 -4.10 9.46 -2.22
CA ILE A 152 -5.35 9.27 -1.47
C ILE A 152 -6.34 10.41 -1.69
N ASP A 153 -5.97 11.40 -2.51
CA ASP A 153 -6.88 12.48 -2.91
C ASP A 153 -7.75 12.00 -4.08
N GLU A 154 -9.03 11.76 -3.81
CA GLU A 154 -9.99 11.26 -4.80
C GLU A 154 -10.08 12.14 -6.05
N LYS A 155 -9.97 13.47 -5.89
CA LYS A 155 -10.02 14.40 -7.02
C LYS A 155 -8.77 14.29 -7.88
N VAL A 156 -7.61 14.08 -7.27
CA VAL A 156 -6.37 13.81 -8.01
C VAL A 156 -6.48 12.52 -8.81
N LEU A 157 -6.96 11.45 -8.18
CA LEU A 157 -7.14 10.15 -8.84
C LEU A 157 -8.17 10.23 -9.97
N GLN A 158 -9.30 10.91 -9.76
CA GLN A 158 -10.32 11.13 -10.78
C GLN A 158 -9.73 11.86 -11.99
N ASN A 159 -9.05 13.00 -11.77
CA ASN A 159 -8.40 13.74 -12.84
C ASN A 159 -7.33 12.91 -13.57
N TYR A 160 -6.64 12.03 -12.84
CA TYR A 160 -5.64 11.15 -13.42
C TYR A 160 -6.25 10.10 -14.38
N LEU A 161 -7.37 9.50 -13.99
CA LEU A 161 -8.13 8.59 -14.86
C LEU A 161 -8.71 9.32 -16.09
N GLU A 162 -9.20 10.55 -15.93
CA GLU A 162 -9.66 11.40 -17.04
C GLU A 162 -8.53 11.71 -18.02
N GLU A 163 -7.35 12.08 -17.52
CA GLU A 163 -6.18 12.37 -18.36
C GLU A 163 -5.70 11.11 -19.11
N ALA A 164 -5.88 9.91 -18.53
CA ALA A 164 -5.53 8.65 -19.18
C ALA A 164 -6.35 8.37 -20.44
N ILE A 165 -7.62 8.76 -20.46
CA ILE A 165 -8.54 8.52 -21.59
C ILE A 165 -8.82 9.78 -22.42
N LYS A 166 -8.04 10.84 -22.22
CA LYS A 166 -8.18 12.07 -22.98
C LYS A 166 -7.80 11.88 -24.44
N LYS A 167 -8.70 12.28 -25.35
CA LYS A 167 -8.44 12.25 -26.80
C LYS A 167 -7.25 13.16 -27.13
N LYS A 168 -6.30 12.63 -27.89
CA LYS A 168 -5.09 13.36 -28.28
C LYS A 168 -5.41 14.37 -29.36
N VAL A 169 -5.15 15.65 -29.07
CA VAL A 169 -5.22 16.72 -30.08
C VAL A 169 -3.91 16.79 -30.87
N ILE A 170 -2.77 16.54 -30.21
CA ILE A 170 -1.43 16.61 -30.81
C ILE A 170 -0.83 15.19 -30.89
N LYS A 171 -0.37 14.82 -32.08
CA LYS A 171 0.36 13.57 -32.29
C LYS A 171 1.71 13.65 -31.56
N HIS A 172 1.96 12.72 -30.63
CA HIS A 172 3.16 12.65 -29.77
C HIS A 172 3.31 13.74 -28.70
N ASP A 173 2.21 14.23 -28.11
CA ASP A 173 2.29 15.07 -26.91
C ASP A 173 2.98 14.33 -25.74
N PRO A 174 4.16 14.80 -25.26
CA PRO A 174 4.88 14.16 -24.16
C PRO A 174 4.13 14.26 -22.82
N ALA A 175 3.18 15.20 -22.69
CA ALA A 175 2.30 15.30 -21.53
C ALA A 175 1.17 14.27 -21.55
N SER A 176 0.89 13.66 -22.70
CA SER A 176 -0.18 12.67 -22.83
C SER A 176 0.26 11.27 -22.38
N ILE A 177 -0.66 10.53 -21.75
CA ILE A 177 -0.49 9.10 -21.51
C ILE A 177 -0.58 8.34 -22.85
N ARG A 178 0.30 7.37 -23.07
CA ARG A 178 0.28 6.56 -24.30
C ARG A 178 -0.86 5.56 -24.21
N ARG A 179 -1.47 5.22 -25.34
CA ARG A 179 -2.61 4.30 -25.38
C ARG A 179 -2.28 2.95 -24.73
N GLN A 180 -1.07 2.43 -24.93
CA GLN A 180 -0.63 1.18 -24.31
C GLN A 180 -0.44 1.27 -22.78
N ASP A 181 -0.28 2.47 -22.24
CA ASP A 181 -0.01 2.71 -20.81
C ASP A 181 -1.31 3.00 -20.04
N VAL A 182 -2.45 3.21 -20.71
CA VAL A 182 -3.74 3.52 -20.06
C VAL A 182 -4.14 2.43 -19.07
N ALA A 183 -4.05 1.16 -19.45
CA ALA A 183 -4.39 0.05 -18.55
C ALA A 183 -3.51 0.05 -17.28
N ALA A 184 -2.24 0.47 -17.39
CA ALA A 184 -1.36 0.60 -16.24
C ALA A 184 -1.77 1.75 -15.30
N VAL A 185 -2.35 2.84 -15.83
CA VAL A 185 -2.92 3.93 -15.02
C VAL A 185 -4.11 3.44 -14.20
N PHE A 186 -5.09 2.76 -14.84
CA PHE A 186 -6.20 2.18 -14.08
C PHE A 186 -5.70 1.21 -13.01
N THR A 187 -4.75 0.34 -13.38
CA THR A 187 -4.13 -0.61 -12.46
C THR A 187 -3.45 0.07 -11.28
N SER A 188 -2.72 1.15 -11.51
CA SER A 188 -2.00 1.84 -10.44
C SER A 188 -2.95 2.46 -9.42
N VAL A 189 -4.10 2.98 -9.87
CA VAL A 189 -5.12 3.54 -8.99
C VAL A 189 -5.79 2.45 -8.15
N TYR A 190 -6.44 1.44 -8.76
CA TYR A 190 -7.20 0.46 -7.97
C TYR A 190 -6.33 -0.49 -7.12
N SER A 191 -5.05 -0.68 -7.47
CA SER A 191 -4.17 -1.58 -6.71
C SER A 191 -3.48 -0.90 -5.51
N ALA A 192 -3.57 0.44 -5.42
CA ALA A 192 -2.96 1.22 -4.36
C ALA A 192 -3.67 1.07 -3.00
N GLY A 193 -5.00 0.86 -3.02
CA GLY A 193 -5.82 0.69 -1.83
C GLY A 193 -7.29 0.95 -2.12
N SER A 194 -8.14 0.82 -1.10
CA SER A 194 -9.60 0.89 -1.31
C SER A 194 -10.11 2.21 -1.88
N ILE A 195 -9.49 3.35 -1.54
CA ILE A 195 -9.86 4.65 -2.12
C ILE A 195 -9.72 4.62 -3.64
N GLY A 196 -8.64 4.01 -4.14
CA GLY A 196 -8.44 3.86 -5.58
C GLY A 196 -9.44 2.89 -6.22
N VAL A 197 -9.88 1.85 -5.49
CA VAL A 197 -10.97 0.96 -5.94
C VAL A 197 -12.27 1.75 -6.06
N ASP A 198 -12.62 2.56 -5.07
CA ASP A 198 -13.84 3.37 -5.04
C ASP A 198 -13.85 4.40 -6.17
N VAL A 199 -12.76 5.15 -6.34
CA VAL A 199 -12.59 6.12 -7.44
C VAL A 199 -12.67 5.42 -8.79
N THR A 200 -11.95 4.30 -8.97
CA THR A 200 -11.97 3.59 -10.25
C THR A 200 -13.35 3.04 -10.56
N LEU A 201 -14.01 2.40 -9.59
CA LEU A 201 -15.35 1.84 -9.78
C LEU A 201 -16.33 2.93 -10.17
N LYS A 202 -16.35 4.05 -9.42
CA LYS A 202 -17.19 5.21 -9.74
C LYS A 202 -16.89 5.75 -11.13
N PHE A 203 -15.62 5.85 -11.49
CA PHE A 203 -15.20 6.31 -12.82
C PHE A 203 -15.76 5.41 -13.91
N LEU A 204 -15.60 4.09 -13.78
CA LEU A 204 -16.08 3.12 -14.76
C LEU A 204 -17.60 3.21 -14.95
N VAL A 205 -18.38 3.16 -13.87
CA VAL A 205 -19.86 3.17 -13.96
C VAL A 205 -20.42 4.49 -14.48
N THR A 206 -19.71 5.61 -14.28
CA THR A 206 -20.15 6.94 -14.74
C THR A 206 -19.66 7.30 -16.14
N ASN A 207 -18.55 6.71 -16.62
CA ASN A 207 -17.89 7.09 -17.88
C ASN A 207 -17.85 5.95 -18.91
N THR A 208 -18.71 4.94 -18.79
CA THR A 208 -18.66 3.76 -19.68
C THR A 208 -18.78 4.11 -21.17
N GLU A 209 -19.61 5.09 -21.53
CA GLU A 209 -19.71 5.56 -22.92
C GLU A 209 -18.44 6.29 -23.38
N ASN A 210 -17.89 7.19 -22.55
CA ASN A 210 -16.63 7.87 -22.82
C ASN A 210 -15.46 6.89 -23.01
N LEU A 211 -15.44 5.82 -22.20
CA LEU A 211 -14.48 4.73 -22.33
C LEU A 211 -14.65 4.02 -23.67
N TYR A 212 -15.88 3.71 -24.08
CA TYR A 212 -16.15 3.13 -25.39
C TYR A 212 -15.71 4.06 -26.52
N GLU A 213 -15.96 5.37 -26.43
CA GLU A 213 -15.48 6.33 -27.42
C GLU A 213 -13.95 6.37 -27.54
N TYR A 214 -13.24 6.21 -26.41
CA TYR A 214 -11.79 6.18 -26.41
C TYR A 214 -11.23 4.88 -26.98
N PHE A 215 -11.75 3.74 -26.52
CA PHE A 215 -11.23 2.43 -26.93
C PHE A 215 -11.75 1.98 -28.30
N GLY A 216 -12.99 2.33 -28.64
CA GLY A 216 -13.69 1.89 -29.85
C GLY A 216 -14.15 0.43 -29.79
N LYS A 217 -13.99 -0.23 -28.64
CA LYS A 217 -14.30 -1.66 -28.44
C LYS A 217 -14.84 -1.89 -27.04
N TRP A 218 -16.00 -2.53 -26.94
CA TRP A 218 -16.59 -2.93 -25.66
C TRP A 218 -15.74 -3.94 -24.89
N ASP A 219 -14.91 -4.73 -25.58
CA ASP A 219 -14.05 -5.73 -24.95
C ASP A 219 -12.99 -5.08 -24.04
N ASP A 220 -12.36 -4.01 -24.52
CA ASP A 220 -11.36 -3.23 -23.78
C ASP A 220 -12.00 -2.53 -22.57
N VAL A 221 -13.22 -1.99 -22.72
CA VAL A 221 -13.98 -1.37 -21.62
C VAL A 221 -14.32 -2.42 -20.56
N ALA A 222 -14.81 -3.58 -20.99
CA ALA A 222 -15.18 -4.68 -20.10
C ALA A 222 -13.99 -5.23 -19.33
N ASP A 223 -12.79 -5.26 -19.93
CA ASP A 223 -11.57 -5.68 -19.24
C ASP A 223 -11.21 -4.78 -18.06
N LEU A 224 -11.55 -3.49 -18.09
CA LEU A 224 -11.35 -2.60 -16.93
C LEU A 224 -12.16 -3.07 -15.72
N PHE A 225 -13.42 -3.47 -15.93
CA PHE A 225 -14.28 -4.00 -14.86
C PHE A 225 -13.76 -5.36 -14.36
N VAL A 226 -13.35 -6.24 -15.26
CA VAL A 226 -12.80 -7.56 -14.92
C VAL A 226 -11.51 -7.42 -14.11
N ASN A 227 -10.64 -6.49 -14.47
CA ASN A 227 -9.36 -6.27 -13.79
C ASN A 227 -9.52 -5.58 -12.42
N LEU A 228 -10.55 -4.76 -12.26
CA LEU A 228 -10.92 -4.14 -10.98
C LEU A 228 -11.51 -5.14 -9.99
N ALA A 229 -12.33 -6.10 -10.45
CA ALA A 229 -13.11 -6.98 -9.60
C ALA A 229 -12.31 -7.77 -8.52
N PRO A 230 -11.08 -8.26 -8.77
CA PRO A 230 -10.24 -8.88 -7.73
C PRO A 230 -9.88 -7.99 -6.53
N TYR A 231 -10.09 -6.68 -6.63
CA TYR A 231 -9.80 -5.69 -5.59
C TYR A 231 -11.06 -5.22 -4.85
N ILE A 232 -12.25 -5.58 -5.34
CA ILE A 232 -13.51 -5.33 -4.63
C ILE A 232 -13.52 -6.18 -3.36
N SER A 233 -13.62 -5.51 -2.21
CA SER A 233 -13.45 -6.10 -0.89
C SER A 233 -14.59 -5.77 0.08
N THR A 234 -15.44 -4.81 -0.26
CA THR A 234 -16.59 -4.39 0.58
C THR A 234 -17.93 -4.67 -0.10
N THR A 235 -18.98 -4.78 0.71
CA THR A 235 -20.35 -4.94 0.20
C THR A 235 -20.75 -3.73 -0.64
N ASP A 236 -20.44 -2.50 -0.21
CA ASP A 236 -20.81 -1.27 -0.92
C ASP A 236 -20.20 -1.20 -2.34
N GLN A 237 -18.92 -1.58 -2.48
CA GLN A 237 -18.26 -1.68 -3.78
C GLN A 237 -18.92 -2.73 -4.67
N ARG A 238 -19.22 -3.91 -4.11
CA ARG A 238 -19.90 -4.98 -4.85
C ARG A 238 -21.29 -4.54 -5.28
N ASP A 239 -22.08 -3.97 -4.39
CA ASP A 239 -23.45 -3.53 -4.64
C ASP A 239 -23.48 -2.42 -5.70
N THR A 240 -22.51 -1.50 -5.68
CA THR A 240 -22.33 -0.49 -6.74
C THR A 240 -22.14 -1.14 -8.11
N LEU A 241 -21.27 -2.16 -8.20
CA LEU A 241 -21.07 -2.90 -9.45
C LEU A 241 -22.33 -3.67 -9.88
N GLU A 242 -22.99 -4.35 -8.94
CA GLU A 242 -24.20 -5.14 -9.17
C GLU A 242 -25.36 -4.28 -9.69
N ASN A 243 -25.63 -3.16 -9.03
CA ASN A 243 -26.68 -2.22 -9.43
C ASN A 243 -26.42 -1.67 -10.83
N TYR A 244 -25.20 -1.21 -11.10
CA TYR A 244 -24.83 -0.72 -12.42
C TYR A 244 -25.05 -1.77 -13.53
N ILE A 245 -24.62 -3.02 -13.28
CA ILE A 245 -24.81 -4.11 -14.23
C ILE A 245 -26.30 -4.36 -14.43
N ASN A 246 -27.09 -4.49 -13.37
CA ASN A 246 -28.52 -4.81 -13.45
C ASN A 246 -29.32 -3.74 -14.21
N GLU A 247 -29.01 -2.46 -13.98
CA GLU A 247 -29.68 -1.33 -14.62
C GLU A 247 -29.34 -1.22 -16.12
N ASN A 248 -28.12 -1.59 -16.52
CA ASN A 248 -27.61 -1.33 -17.87
C ASN A 248 -27.42 -2.59 -18.73
N MET A 249 -27.64 -3.79 -18.18
CA MET A 249 -27.30 -5.05 -18.84
C MET A 249 -27.93 -5.16 -20.24
N ALA A 250 -29.19 -4.77 -20.39
CA ALA A 250 -29.92 -4.85 -21.65
C ALA A 250 -29.35 -3.94 -22.75
N SER A 251 -28.74 -2.81 -22.37
CA SER A 251 -28.19 -1.81 -23.27
C SER A 251 -26.86 -2.23 -23.91
N PHE A 252 -26.18 -3.22 -23.32
CA PHE A 252 -24.84 -3.61 -23.75
C PHE A 252 -24.82 -4.86 -24.64
N PRO A 253 -23.90 -4.96 -25.63
CA PRO A 253 -23.73 -6.16 -26.45
C PRO A 253 -23.39 -7.43 -25.64
N LYS A 254 -23.69 -8.61 -26.18
CA LYS A 254 -23.46 -9.90 -25.49
C LYS A 254 -22.04 -10.09 -24.91
N PRO A 255 -20.94 -9.75 -25.62
CA PRO A 255 -19.58 -9.98 -25.09
C PRO A 255 -19.29 -9.26 -23.77
N ILE A 256 -19.65 -7.98 -23.64
CA ILE A 256 -19.44 -7.21 -22.42
C ILE A 256 -20.35 -7.68 -21.28
N ARG A 257 -21.60 -8.10 -21.58
CA ARG A 257 -22.50 -8.68 -20.56
C ARG A 257 -21.87 -9.90 -19.87
N GLN A 258 -21.20 -10.78 -20.63
CA GLN A 258 -20.53 -11.95 -20.06
C GLN A 258 -19.36 -11.57 -19.15
N LYS A 259 -18.55 -10.58 -19.55
CA LYS A 259 -17.46 -10.06 -18.73
C LYS A 259 -17.96 -9.35 -17.47
N PHE A 260 -19.08 -8.64 -17.53
CA PHE A 260 -19.75 -8.08 -16.35
C PHE A 260 -20.20 -9.17 -15.37
N THR A 261 -20.83 -10.24 -15.85
CA THR A 261 -21.16 -11.39 -14.99
C THR A 261 -19.92 -12.00 -14.35
N SER A 262 -18.81 -12.11 -15.09
CA SER A 262 -17.52 -12.60 -14.56
C SER A 262 -16.95 -11.67 -13.47
N ALA A 263 -16.98 -10.36 -13.69
CA ALA A 263 -16.55 -9.36 -12.71
C ALA A 263 -17.38 -9.43 -11.43
N LEU A 264 -18.71 -9.49 -11.54
CA LEU A 264 -19.61 -9.62 -10.38
C LEU A 264 -19.39 -10.94 -9.64
N THR A 265 -19.20 -12.04 -10.36
CA THR A 265 -18.87 -13.35 -9.76
C THR A 265 -17.58 -13.29 -8.96
N THR A 266 -16.55 -12.62 -9.49
CA THR A 266 -15.27 -12.42 -8.81
C THR A 266 -15.44 -11.59 -7.53
N ALA A 267 -16.17 -10.47 -7.61
CA ALA A 267 -16.45 -9.61 -6.45
C ALA A 267 -17.21 -10.36 -5.34
N ASN A 268 -18.27 -11.12 -5.70
CA ASN A 268 -19.00 -11.97 -4.77
C ASN A 268 -18.09 -13.05 -4.15
N GLY A 269 -17.22 -13.67 -4.96
CA GLY A 269 -16.25 -14.65 -4.51
C GLY A 269 -15.25 -14.08 -3.49
N ASN A 270 -14.87 -12.81 -3.62
CA ASN A 270 -13.98 -12.14 -2.67
C ASN A 270 -14.63 -11.99 -1.29
N LEU A 271 -15.88 -11.52 -1.26
CA LEU A 271 -16.65 -11.33 -0.03
C LEU A 271 -16.92 -12.67 0.67
N LEU A 272 -17.32 -13.69 -0.10
CA LEU A 272 -17.54 -15.04 0.42
C LEU A 272 -16.24 -15.63 0.98
N TRP A 273 -15.13 -15.50 0.25
CA TRP A 273 -13.84 -15.97 0.74
C TRP A 273 -13.45 -15.29 2.05
N PHE A 274 -13.63 -13.97 2.16
CA PHE A 274 -13.32 -13.25 3.39
C PHE A 274 -14.21 -13.70 4.55
N LYS A 275 -15.52 -13.88 4.31
CA LYS A 275 -16.45 -14.42 5.31
C LYS A 275 -15.99 -15.77 5.85
N ASP A 276 -15.52 -16.66 4.97
CA ASP A 276 -15.18 -18.05 5.35
C ASP A 276 -13.76 -18.20 5.93
N ASN A 277 -12.83 -17.31 5.57
CA ASN A 277 -11.40 -17.45 5.87
C ASN A 277 -10.83 -16.29 6.70
N GLY A 278 -11.33 -15.08 6.53
CA GLY A 278 -10.89 -13.87 7.23
C GLY A 278 -10.83 -14.06 8.75
N PRO A 279 -11.95 -14.42 9.41
CA PRO A 279 -11.98 -14.66 10.85
C PRO A 279 -10.97 -15.73 11.34
N LYS A 280 -10.79 -16.81 10.56
CA LYS A 280 -9.85 -17.89 10.91
C LYS A 280 -8.40 -17.41 10.86
N ILE A 281 -8.04 -16.66 9.83
CA ILE A 281 -6.71 -16.05 9.68
C ILE A 281 -6.49 -15.04 10.81
N SER A 282 -7.47 -14.17 11.09
CA SER A 282 -7.36 -13.18 12.16
C SER A 282 -7.18 -13.81 13.54
N GLN A 283 -7.96 -14.84 13.88
CA GLN A 283 -7.79 -15.59 15.13
C GLN A 283 -6.43 -16.31 15.20
N TRP A 284 -5.93 -16.80 14.08
CA TRP A 284 -4.60 -17.40 14.03
C TRP A 284 -3.51 -16.34 14.31
N ILE A 285 -3.60 -15.16 13.69
CA ILE A 285 -2.63 -14.07 13.89
C ILE A 285 -2.61 -13.61 15.35
N LEU A 286 -3.78 -13.41 15.96
CA LEU A 286 -3.89 -12.98 17.35
C LEU A 286 -3.22 -13.98 18.31
N ARG A 287 -3.46 -15.28 18.13
CA ARG A 287 -2.81 -16.32 18.94
C ARG A 287 -1.29 -16.32 18.82
N VAL A 288 -0.77 -16.10 17.62
CA VAL A 288 0.69 -16.02 17.41
C VAL A 288 1.27 -14.80 18.13
N GLN A 289 0.63 -13.64 18.00
CA GLN A 289 1.07 -12.41 18.66
C GLN A 289 1.05 -12.53 20.19
N GLU A 290 0.01 -13.11 20.77
CA GLU A 290 -0.07 -13.38 22.21
C GLU A 290 1.02 -14.34 22.71
N THR A 291 1.39 -15.34 21.89
CA THR A 291 2.44 -16.31 22.24
C THR A 291 3.81 -15.63 22.23
N GLU A 292 4.10 -14.86 21.20
CA GLU A 292 5.38 -14.14 21.06
C GLU A 292 5.55 -13.04 22.13
N GLU A 293 4.46 -12.42 22.58
CA GLU A 293 4.50 -11.45 23.66
C GLU A 293 4.83 -12.09 25.02
N LYS A 294 4.35 -13.32 25.26
CA LYS A 294 4.68 -14.10 26.47
C LYS A 294 6.10 -14.67 26.47
N GLU A 295 6.68 -14.87 25.28
CA GLU A 295 8.05 -15.38 25.12
C GLU A 295 9.12 -14.28 25.13
N LYS A 296 8.72 -12.99 25.10
CA LYS A 296 9.68 -11.90 25.29
C LYS A 296 10.26 -11.98 26.71
N PRO A 297 11.60 -11.89 26.87
CA PRO A 297 12.19 -11.76 28.20
C PRO A 297 11.52 -10.58 28.90
N GLU A 298 11.11 -10.75 30.16
CA GLU A 298 10.78 -9.61 31.01
C GLU A 298 11.94 -8.63 30.91
N ALA A 299 11.65 -7.39 30.50
CA ALA A 299 12.67 -6.34 30.51
C ALA A 299 13.29 -6.35 31.90
N GLU A 300 14.61 -6.57 31.99
CA GLU A 300 15.32 -6.42 33.25
C GLU A 300 14.90 -5.05 33.84
N PRO A 301 14.44 -5.00 35.10
CA PRO A 301 14.15 -3.72 35.71
C PRO A 301 15.43 -2.91 35.65
N ASP A 302 15.38 -1.80 34.91
CA ASP A 302 16.46 -0.86 34.70
C ASP A 302 17.10 -0.57 36.07
N SER A 303 18.30 -1.10 36.31
CA SER A 303 18.98 -1.03 37.60
C SER A 303 19.42 0.41 37.96
N SER A 304 19.06 1.39 37.12
CA SER A 304 19.26 2.82 37.37
C SER A 304 18.17 3.48 38.21
N THR A 305 17.10 2.77 38.60
CA THR A 305 16.16 3.25 39.64
C THR A 305 16.31 2.50 40.96
N ARG A 306 17.54 2.20 41.37
CA ARG A 306 17.82 1.75 42.74
C ARG A 306 17.77 2.97 43.68
N ILE A 307 16.69 3.06 44.45
CA ILE A 307 16.72 3.47 45.86
C ILE A 307 17.50 4.78 46.15
N GLU A 308 17.05 5.91 45.60
CA GLU A 308 17.43 7.23 46.15
C GLU A 308 16.24 8.03 46.70
N SER A 309 15.00 7.66 46.34
CA SER A 309 13.80 8.40 46.76
C SER A 309 13.16 7.92 48.07
N LEU A 310 13.51 6.75 48.60
CA LEU A 310 12.94 6.24 49.86
C LEU A 310 13.79 6.56 51.09
N ASN A 311 15.12 6.62 50.97
CA ASN A 311 15.99 6.91 52.12
C ASN A 311 16.05 8.41 52.47
N ILE A 312 15.94 9.31 51.49
CA ILE A 312 15.94 10.76 51.74
C ILE A 312 14.63 11.20 52.43
N VAL A 313 13.49 10.59 52.08
CA VAL A 313 12.20 10.88 52.71
C VAL A 313 12.12 10.31 54.13
N LEU A 314 12.66 9.11 54.37
CA LEU A 314 12.65 8.50 55.72
C LEU A 314 13.58 9.24 56.70
N THR A 315 14.75 9.67 56.24
CA THR A 315 15.72 10.40 57.08
C THR A 315 15.25 11.81 57.44
N SER A 316 14.54 12.49 56.53
CA SER A 316 13.97 13.82 56.81
C SER A 316 12.74 13.76 57.73
N LEU A 317 11.92 12.71 57.66
CA LEU A 317 10.80 12.49 58.60
C LEU A 317 11.27 12.17 60.03
N ILE A 318 12.35 11.40 60.19
CA ILE A 318 12.91 11.06 61.50
C ILE A 318 13.55 12.30 62.16
N ALA A 319 14.24 13.15 61.39
CA ALA A 319 14.79 14.41 61.90
C ALA A 319 13.70 15.39 62.36
N LEU A 320 12.58 15.50 61.61
CA LEU A 320 11.45 16.34 61.98
C LEU A 320 10.72 15.86 63.24
N MET A 321 10.49 14.55 63.38
CA MET A 321 9.89 14.01 64.61
C MET A 321 10.80 14.15 65.83
N SER A 322 12.13 14.05 65.65
CA SER A 322 13.09 14.24 66.73
C SER A 322 13.13 15.69 67.22
N TYR A 323 13.00 16.66 66.31
CA TYR A 323 12.92 18.09 66.64
C TYR A 323 11.67 18.46 67.43
N PHE A 324 10.51 17.90 67.07
CA PHE A 324 9.25 18.15 67.79
C PHE A 324 9.21 17.52 69.18
N LEU A 325 9.82 16.34 69.37
CA LEU A 325 9.89 15.69 70.68
C LEU A 325 10.87 16.37 71.64
N SER A 326 11.86 17.13 71.15
CA SER A 326 12.80 17.89 71.99
C SER A 326 12.29 19.26 72.46
N HIS A 327 11.11 19.70 72.00
CA HIS A 327 10.53 21.01 72.31
C HIS A 327 9.13 20.93 72.95
N LEU A 328 8.80 19.79 73.57
CA LEU A 328 7.60 19.57 74.38
C LEU A 328 7.96 19.39 75.86
#